data_AF-A0A5M4DAE0-F1
#
_entry.id   AF-A0A5M4DAE0-F1
#
_cell.length_a   1.000
_cell.length_b   1.000
_cell.length_c   1.000
_cell.angle_alpha   90.00
_cell.angle_beta   90.00
_cell.angle_gamma   90.00
#
_symmetry.space_group_name_H-M   'P 1'
#
loop_
_entity.id
_entity.type
_entity.pdbx_description
1 polymer ?
#
loop_
_entity_poly.entity_id
_entity_poly.type
_entity_poly.pdbx_seq_one_letter_code
_entity_poly.pdbx_strand_id
1 'polypeptide(L)'
;MFRATQANAVPAGLDTMFAIALAREDVMGVGWRILVVALLGVFDGTFAKDGAGRFQSQDAEPDPELRVQWRALESSNVNPIQSTIQLIEVGRAFELAQRSIQQQDELTQKLIQSLHNS
;
A
#
# COMPACT_ATOMS: atom_id res chain seq x y z
N MET A 1 -5.90 -15.12 -1.56
CA MET A 1 -7.19 -15.74 -1.21
C MET A 1 -7.21 -15.93 0.30
N PHE A 2 -7.83 -15.02 1.06
CA PHE A 2 -7.94 -15.16 2.53
C PHE A 2 -8.91 -16.31 2.83
N ARG A 3 -8.41 -17.42 3.38
CA ARG A 3 -9.26 -18.53 3.82
C ARG A 3 -9.68 -18.28 5.26
N ALA A 4 -10.91 -17.80 5.44
CA ALA A 4 -11.54 -17.74 6.75
C ALA A 4 -11.94 -19.16 7.18
N THR A 5 -11.33 -19.65 8.26
CA THR A 5 -11.76 -20.87 8.95
C THR A 5 -13.14 -20.61 9.58
N GLN A 6 -14.07 -21.56 9.40
CA GLN A 6 -15.49 -21.45 9.78
C GLN A 6 -15.72 -20.88 11.19
N ALA A 7 -16.53 -19.83 11.26
CA ALA A 7 -17.11 -19.34 12.50
C ALA A 7 -18.18 -20.33 13.00
N ASN A 8 -18.03 -20.81 14.24
CA ASN A 8 -19.02 -21.67 14.88
C ASN A 8 -20.33 -20.89 15.08
N ALA A 9 -21.47 -21.51 14.73
CA ALA A 9 -22.78 -20.89 14.81
C ALA A 9 -23.16 -20.56 16.27
N VAL A 10 -23.54 -19.30 16.52
CA VAL A 10 -23.99 -18.82 17.83
C VAL A 10 -25.48 -19.17 18.01
N PRO A 11 -25.89 -19.76 19.15
CA PRO A 11 -27.28 -20.14 19.39
C PRO A 11 -28.20 -18.90 19.48
N ALA A 12 -29.29 -18.91 18.71
CA ALA A 12 -30.32 -17.87 18.72
C ALA A 12 -31.18 -17.98 19.99
N GLY A 13 -31.23 -16.92 20.81
CA GLY A 13 -32.15 -16.92 21.96
C GLY A 13 -31.92 -15.91 23.09
N LEU A 14 -30.97 -14.98 23.00
CA LEU A 14 -30.83 -13.92 24.00
C LEU A 14 -30.70 -12.56 23.30
N ASP A 15 -31.59 -11.61 23.64
CA ASP A 15 -31.52 -10.17 23.33
C ASP A 15 -30.29 -9.53 24.01
N THR A 16 -29.12 -10.08 23.70
CA THR A 16 -27.84 -9.66 24.23
C THR A 16 -27.22 -8.73 23.21
N MET A 17 -26.85 -7.53 23.64
CA MET A 17 -26.05 -6.64 22.84
C MET A 17 -24.67 -7.31 22.64
N PHE A 18 -24.44 -7.89 21.46
CA PHE A 18 -23.17 -8.53 21.13
C PHE A 18 -22.19 -7.47 20.59
N ALA A 19 -21.01 -7.39 21.20
CA ALA A 19 -19.90 -6.57 20.71
C ALA A 19 -18.76 -7.49 20.25
N ILE A 20 -18.30 -7.30 19.01
CA ILE A 20 -17.08 -7.94 18.50
C ILE A 20 -15.92 -6.98 18.77
N ALA A 21 -14.90 -7.46 19.49
CA ALA A 21 -13.70 -6.69 19.78
C ALA A 21 -12.46 -7.53 19.47
N LEU A 22 -11.40 -6.86 18.99
CA LEU A 22 -10.07 -7.46 18.91
C LEU A 22 -9.46 -7.42 20.31
N ALA A 23 -9.42 -8.57 20.98
CA ALA A 23 -8.84 -8.70 22.31
C ALA A 23 -7.31 -8.87 22.23
N ARG A 24 -6.59 -8.34 23.22
CA ARG A 24 -5.25 -8.86 23.55
C ARG A 24 -5.41 -10.18 24.29
N GLU A 25 -4.41 -11.05 24.25
CA GLU A 25 -4.44 -12.32 25.01
C GLU A 25 -4.66 -12.09 26.53
N ASP A 26 -4.36 -10.89 27.04
CA ASP A 26 -4.48 -10.52 28.47
C ASP A 26 -5.83 -9.87 28.87
N VAL A 27 -6.90 -10.00 28.08
CA VAL A 27 -8.20 -9.39 28.45
C VAL A 27 -8.94 -10.25 29.48
N MET A 28 -8.82 -9.88 30.75
CA MET A 28 -9.64 -10.38 31.85
C MET A 28 -11.00 -9.66 31.87
N GLY A 29 -12.07 -10.35 31.48
CA GLY A 29 -13.43 -9.84 31.55
C GLY A 29 -14.01 -9.91 32.97
N VAL A 30 -14.37 -8.77 33.55
CA VAL A 30 -15.15 -8.73 34.81
C VAL A 30 -16.64 -8.73 34.44
N GLY A 31 -17.36 -9.81 34.77
CA GLY A 31 -18.83 -9.91 34.68
C GLY A 31 -19.41 -10.39 33.34
N TRP A 32 -18.62 -10.43 32.25
CA TRP A 32 -19.06 -10.90 30.93
C TRP A 32 -18.20 -12.07 30.46
N ARG A 33 -18.83 -13.15 29.96
CA ARG A 33 -18.09 -14.30 29.40
C ARG A 33 -17.54 -13.93 28.03
N ILE A 34 -16.22 -13.75 27.95
CA ILE A 34 -15.52 -13.57 26.68
C ILE A 34 -15.45 -14.93 25.99
N LEU A 35 -15.96 -15.00 24.76
CA LEU A 35 -15.79 -16.14 23.87
C LEU A 35 -14.87 -15.72 22.72
N VAL A 36 -13.70 -16.35 22.61
CA VAL A 36 -12.83 -16.18 21.44
C VAL A 36 -13.48 -16.91 20.26
N VAL A 37 -13.86 -16.15 19.22
CA VAL A 37 -14.54 -16.69 18.03
C VAL A 37 -13.62 -16.84 16.81
N ALA A 38 -12.49 -16.12 16.78
CA ALA A 38 -11.49 -16.18 15.72
C ALA A 38 -10.15 -15.58 16.18
N LEU A 39 -9.08 -15.94 15.48
CA LEU A 39 -7.73 -15.39 15.64
C LEU A 39 -7.30 -14.72 14.33
N LEU A 40 -6.64 -13.57 14.43
CA LEU A 40 -6.06 -12.88 13.27
C LEU A 40 -4.57 -13.24 13.17
N GLY A 41 -4.18 -13.89 12.08
CA GLY A 41 -2.78 -14.19 11.78
C GLY A 41 -2.11 -13.02 11.08
N VAL A 42 -0.87 -12.73 11.49
CA VAL A 42 0.02 -11.79 10.81
C VAL A 42 1.14 -12.60 10.16
N PHE A 43 1.48 -12.26 8.92
CA PHE A 43 2.40 -13.02 8.10
C PHE A 43 3.49 -12.10 7.55
N ASP A 44 4.72 -12.58 7.53
CA ASP A 44 5.88 -11.94 6.91
C ASP A 44 6.35 -12.77 5.71
N GLY A 45 7.02 -12.13 4.75
CA GLY A 45 7.52 -12.79 3.55
C GLY A 45 7.58 -11.87 2.33
N THR A 46 7.80 -12.48 1.16
CA THR A 46 7.92 -11.73 -0.09
C THR A 46 6.55 -11.52 -0.72
N PHE A 47 6.06 -10.27 -0.70
CA PHE A 47 4.73 -9.93 -1.20
C PHE A 47 4.76 -9.23 -2.56
N ALA A 48 3.99 -9.75 -3.51
CA ALA A 48 3.70 -9.10 -4.77
C ALA A 48 2.34 -8.37 -4.71
N LYS A 49 2.25 -7.16 -5.24
CA LYS A 49 1.03 -6.35 -5.20
C LYS A 49 0.01 -6.85 -6.24
N ASP A 50 -1.21 -7.13 -5.79
CA ASP A 50 -2.36 -7.63 -6.58
C ASP A 50 -3.44 -6.52 -6.80
N GLY A 51 -3.04 -5.26 -6.70
CA GLY A 51 -3.91 -4.09 -6.88
C GLY A 51 -4.82 -3.78 -5.68
N ALA A 52 -5.46 -2.60 -5.69
CA ALA A 52 -6.39 -2.14 -4.63
C ALA A 52 -5.88 -2.30 -3.18
N GLY A 53 -4.56 -2.17 -2.96
CA GLY A 53 -3.94 -2.36 -1.64
C GLY A 53 -3.80 -3.82 -1.19
N ARG A 54 -4.11 -4.79 -2.04
CA ARG A 54 -3.94 -6.23 -1.77
C ARG A 54 -2.57 -6.72 -2.21
N PHE A 55 -2.08 -7.71 -1.48
CA PHE A 55 -0.80 -8.37 -1.73
C PHE A 55 -0.99 -9.88 -1.73
N GLN A 56 -0.17 -10.59 -2.50
CA GLN A 56 -0.13 -12.04 -2.61
C GLN A 56 1.31 -12.53 -2.45
N SER A 57 1.47 -13.66 -1.78
CA SER A 57 2.75 -14.34 -1.58
C SER A 57 2.54 -15.86 -1.68
N GLN A 58 3.59 -16.60 -2.03
CA GLN A 58 3.62 -18.07 -2.04
C GLN A 58 4.43 -18.64 -0.86
N ASP A 59 5.16 -17.78 -0.16
CA ASP A 59 6.19 -18.08 0.84
C ASP A 59 5.97 -17.33 2.17
N ALA A 60 4.78 -16.77 2.37
CA ALA A 60 4.46 -16.01 3.59
C ALA A 60 4.34 -16.95 4.81
N GLU A 61 5.11 -16.67 5.85
CA GLU A 61 5.15 -17.41 7.10
C GLU A 61 4.53 -16.58 8.23
N PRO A 62 3.85 -17.20 9.21
CA PRO A 62 3.31 -16.47 10.36
C PRO A 62 4.42 -15.85 11.20
N ASP A 63 4.30 -14.55 11.50
CA ASP A 63 5.22 -13.85 12.39
C ASP A 63 4.57 -13.66 13.78
N PRO A 64 5.06 -14.35 14.83
CA PRO A 64 4.50 -14.27 16.17
C PRO A 64 4.91 -12.99 16.94
N GLU A 65 5.91 -12.24 16.47
CA GLU A 65 6.39 -11.03 17.12
C GLU A 65 5.58 -9.79 16.70
N LEU A 66 5.02 -9.80 15.50
CA LEU A 66 4.20 -8.70 15.00
C LEU A 66 2.88 -8.60 15.78
N ARG A 67 2.58 -7.40 16.29
CA ARG A 67 1.36 -7.16 17.09
C ARG A 67 0.39 -6.23 16.38
N VAL A 68 -0.88 -6.59 16.42
CA VAL A 68 -1.97 -5.75 15.92
C VAL A 68 -2.28 -4.64 16.93
N GLN A 69 -2.24 -3.39 16.47
CA GLN A 69 -2.69 -2.24 17.24
C GLN A 69 -4.14 -1.91 16.89
N TRP A 70 -5.05 -2.16 17.82
CA TRP A 70 -6.47 -1.86 17.65
C TRP A 70 -6.76 -0.36 17.69
N ARG A 71 -7.77 0.06 16.92
CA ARG A 71 -8.22 1.46 16.78
C ARG A 71 -7.16 2.41 16.20
N ALA A 72 -6.13 1.87 15.55
CA ALA A 72 -5.16 2.62 14.77
C ALA A 72 -5.36 2.31 13.28
N LEU A 73 -5.24 3.34 12.43
CA LEU A 73 -5.17 3.19 10.98
C LEU A 73 -3.79 3.69 10.55
N GLU A 74 -3.06 2.87 9.81
CA GLU A 74 -1.75 3.24 9.29
C GLU A 74 -1.88 4.36 8.26
N SER A 75 -1.07 5.41 8.40
CA SER A 75 -1.01 6.51 7.43
C SER A 75 -0.20 6.07 6.22
N SER A 76 -0.48 6.66 5.05
CA SER A 76 0.41 6.52 3.92
C SER A 76 1.81 7.03 4.30
N ASN A 77 2.83 6.27 3.95
CA ASN A 77 4.24 6.65 4.09
C ASN A 77 4.69 7.68 3.03
N VAL A 78 3.80 8.11 2.13
CA VAL A 78 4.12 9.04 1.04
C VAL A 78 4.01 10.49 1.52
N ASN A 79 5.08 11.27 1.33
CA ASN A 79 5.04 12.71 1.51
C ASN A 79 4.65 13.42 0.20
N PRO A 80 3.46 14.02 0.09
CA PRO A 80 2.98 14.61 -1.16
C PRO A 80 3.83 15.79 -1.65
N ILE A 81 4.47 16.55 -0.73
CA ILE A 81 5.30 17.70 -1.08
C ILE A 81 6.56 17.22 -1.82
N GLN A 82 7.23 16.21 -1.28
CA GLN A 82 8.43 15.64 -1.90
C GLN A 82 8.11 15.03 -3.27
N SER A 83 7.01 14.28 -3.37
CA SER A 83 6.56 13.70 -4.65
C SER A 83 6.26 14.78 -5.70
N THR A 84 5.69 15.92 -5.29
CA THR A 84 5.41 17.03 -6.20
C THR A 84 6.68 17.72 -6.68
N ILE A 85 7.68 17.89 -5.81
CA ILE A 85 8.98 18.44 -6.18
C ILE A 85 9.66 17.53 -7.22
N GLN A 86 9.68 16.22 -7.00
CA GLN A 86 10.22 15.25 -7.95
C GLN A 86 9.51 15.33 -9.31
N LEU A 87 8.17 15.50 -9.31
CA LEU A 87 7.42 15.69 -10.55
C LEU A 87 7.88 16.94 -11.30
N ILE A 88 8.07 18.07 -10.61
CA ILE A 88 8.53 19.33 -11.20
C ILE A 88 9.95 19.17 -11.76
N GLU A 89 10.84 18.50 -11.04
CA GLU A 89 12.22 18.25 -11.47
C GLU A 89 12.25 17.43 -12.76
N VAL A 90 11.51 16.31 -12.79
CA VAL A 90 11.38 15.47 -13.98
C VAL A 90 10.77 16.27 -15.15
N GLY A 91 9.75 17.08 -14.88
CA GLY A 91 9.13 17.95 -15.90
C GLY A 91 10.11 18.95 -16.50
N ARG A 92 10.88 19.66 -15.67
CA ARG A 92 11.88 20.62 -16.15
C ARG A 92 13.00 19.94 -16.93
N ALA A 93 13.49 18.80 -16.46
CA ALA A 93 14.51 18.04 -17.17
C ALA A 93 14.02 17.60 -18.56
N PHE A 94 12.75 17.16 -18.65
CA PHE A 94 12.12 16.80 -19.90
C PHE A 94 11.98 18.00 -20.85
N GLU A 95 11.49 19.14 -20.38
CA GLU A 95 11.37 20.36 -21.20
C GLU A 95 12.73 20.83 -21.75
N LEU A 96 13.78 20.78 -20.92
CA LEU A 96 15.13 21.15 -21.35
C LEU A 96 15.67 20.19 -22.41
N ALA A 97 15.46 18.88 -22.24
CA ALA A 97 15.84 17.89 -23.23
C ALA A 97 15.13 18.13 -24.57
N GLN A 98 13.83 18.42 -24.56
CA GLN A 98 13.07 18.75 -25.77
C GLN A 98 13.60 20.00 -26.48
N ARG A 99 13.87 21.08 -25.72
CA ARG A 99 14.42 22.31 -26.29
C ARG A 99 15.81 22.09 -26.88
N SER A 100 16.66 21.31 -26.22
CA SER A 100 17.99 20.98 -26.72
C SER A 100 17.93 20.24 -28.05
N ILE A 101 17.00 19.29 -28.21
CA ILE A 101 16.81 18.54 -29.46
C ILE A 101 16.37 19.50 -30.57
N GLN A 102 15.37 20.34 -30.33
CA GLN A 102 14.89 21.32 -31.32
C GLN A 102 16.00 22.27 -31.77
N GLN A 103 16.80 22.77 -30.82
CA GLN A 103 17.94 23.63 -31.13
C GLN A 103 19.00 22.91 -31.97
N GLN A 104 19.29 21.65 -31.67
CA GLN A 104 20.22 20.85 -32.47
C GLN A 104 19.71 20.62 -33.89
N ASP A 105 18.42 20.33 -34.06
CA ASP A 105 17.79 20.16 -35.38
C ASP A 105 17.84 21.46 -36.19
N GLU A 106 17.48 22.60 -35.58
CA GLU A 106 17.56 23.91 -36.24
C GLU A 106 18.97 24.27 -36.68
N LEU A 107 19.98 24.02 -35.82
CA LEU A 107 21.38 24.28 -36.16
C LEU A 107 21.86 23.37 -37.30
N THR A 108 21.45 22.11 -37.27
CA THR A 108 21.77 21.14 -38.33
C THR A 108 21.15 21.54 -39.67
N GLN A 109 19.89 21.97 -39.68
CA GLN A 109 19.22 22.47 -40.88
C GLN A 109 19.92 23.70 -41.46
N LYS A 110 20.29 24.66 -40.60
CA LYS A 110 21.03 25.87 -41.03
C LYS A 110 22.39 25.53 -41.64
N LEU A 111 23.11 24.55 -41.07
CA LEU A 111 24.38 24.09 -41.62
C LEU A 111 24.21 23.42 -42.99
N ILE A 112 23.17 22.60 -43.17
CA ILE A 112 22.87 21.99 -44.47
C ILE A 112 22.55 23.08 -45.50
N GLN A 113 21.74 24.08 -45.12
CA GLN A 113 21.38 25.19 -46.00
C GLN A 113 22.60 26.04 -46.40
N SER A 114 23.55 26.28 -45.49
CA SER A 114 24.74 27.07 -45.79
C SER A 114 25.71 26.34 -46.72
N LEU A 115 25.83 25.01 -46.60
CA LEU A 115 26.62 24.18 -47.52
C LEU A 115 26.00 24.08 -48.92
N HIS A 116 24.67 24.16 -49.03
CA HIS A 116 23.97 24.12 -50.32
C HIS A 116 24.02 25.45 -51.10
N ASN A 117 24.24 26.57 -50.39
CA ASN A 117 24.29 27.92 -50.95
C ASN A 117 25.72 28.43 -51.20
N SER A 118 26.74 27.58 -51.07
CA SER A 118 28.14 27.87 -51.46
C SER A 118 28.49 27.14 -52.75
#